data_AF-A0A7G1P1S0-F1
#
_entry.id   AF-A0A7G1P1S0-F1
#
_cell.length_a   1.000
_cell.length_b   1.000
_cell.length_c   1.000
_cell.angle_alpha   90.00
_cell.angle_beta   90.00
_cell.angle_gamma   90.00
#
_symmetry.space_group_name_H-M   'P 1'
#
loop_
_entity.id
_entity.type
_entity.pdbx_description
1 polymer ?
#
loop_
_entity_poly.entity_id
_entity_poly.type
_entity_poly.pdbx_seq_one_letter_code
_entity_poly.pdbx_strand_id
1 'polypeptide(L)' 'MARKTAKPSVKPSVKPCSPCGGTGEVSRTVRVGRKQRPVGQQTGICLNCLGAGELPADDD' A
#
# COMPACT_ATOMS: atom_id res chain seq x y z
N MET A 1 -15.80 -9.03 -43.21
CA MET A 1 -15.03 -8.24 -42.21
C MET A 1 -15.18 -8.92 -40.85
N ALA A 2 -14.13 -9.56 -40.32
CA ALA A 2 -14.20 -10.29 -39.05
C ALA A 2 -14.02 -9.32 -37.86
N ARG A 3 -14.99 -9.30 -36.93
CA ARG A 3 -14.92 -8.48 -35.71
C ARG A 3 -13.87 -9.07 -34.77
N LYS A 4 -12.86 -8.26 -34.43
CA LYS A 4 -11.81 -8.61 -33.47
C LYS A 4 -12.45 -8.66 -32.08
N THR A 5 -12.66 -9.86 -31.56
CA THR A 5 -13.17 -10.09 -30.21
C THR A 5 -12.11 -9.61 -29.21
N ALA A 6 -12.47 -8.59 -28.41
CA ALA A 6 -11.63 -8.12 -27.32
C ALA A 6 -11.45 -9.26 -26.30
N LYS A 7 -10.19 -9.58 -25.97
CA LYS A 7 -9.88 -10.52 -24.89
C LYS A 7 -10.43 -9.97 -23.57
N PRO A 8 -11.06 -10.81 -22.73
CA PRO A 8 -11.50 -10.38 -21.41
C PRO A 8 -10.29 -9.87 -20.64
N SER A 9 -10.37 -8.63 -20.14
CA SER A 9 -9.36 -8.05 -19.27
C SER A 9 -9.33 -8.87 -18.00
N VAL A 10 -8.32 -9.74 -17.87
CA VAL A 10 -8.02 -10.41 -16.61
C VAL A 10 -7.74 -9.30 -15.61
N LYS A 11 -8.60 -9.14 -14.60
CA LYS A 11 -8.32 -8.21 -13.52
C LYS A 11 -7.02 -8.69 -12.87
N PRO A 12 -5.98 -7.84 -12.76
CA PRO A 12 -4.78 -8.25 -12.05
C PRO A 12 -5.17 -8.68 -10.66
N SER A 13 -4.72 -9.88 -10.25
CA SER A 13 -4.84 -10.30 -8.87
C SER A 13 -4.12 -9.29 -8.00
N VAL A 14 -4.75 -8.86 -6.91
CA VAL A 14 -4.16 -7.93 -5.95
C VAL A 14 -4.05 -8.62 -4.60
N LYS A 15 -2.96 -8.38 -3.89
CA LYS A 15 -2.72 -8.88 -2.53
C LYS A 15 -2.65 -7.67 -1.58
N PRO A 16 -3.19 -7.78 -0.35
CA PRO A 16 -3.05 -6.72 0.63
C PRO A 16 -1.57 -6.48 0.94
N CYS A 17 -1.18 -5.22 1.01
CA CYS A 17 0.18 -4.82 1.37
C CYS A 17 0.43 -5.20 2.83
N SER A 18 1.27 -6.21 3.07
CA SER A 18 1.58 -6.72 4.41
C SER A 18 2.04 -5.64 5.41
N PRO A 19 2.92 -4.68 5.04
CA PRO A 19 3.36 -3.61 5.94
C PRO A 19 2.26 -2.72 6.52
N CYS A 20 1.21 -2.42 5.76
CA CYS A 20 0.08 -1.60 6.23
C CYS A 20 -1.20 -2.41 6.44
N GLY A 21 -1.19 -3.72 6.20
CA GLY A 21 -2.35 -4.60 6.33
C GLY A 21 -3.52 -4.23 5.43
N GLY A 22 -3.29 -3.57 4.28
CA GLY A 22 -4.37 -3.13 3.40
C GLY A 22 -4.84 -1.68 3.57
N THR A 23 -4.39 -0.94 4.58
CA THR A 23 -4.91 0.42 4.84
C THR A 23 -4.32 1.50 3.93
N GLY A 24 -3.14 1.26 3.34
CA GLY A 24 -2.39 2.27 2.61
C GLY A 24 -1.60 3.23 3.53
N GLU A 25 -1.72 3.12 4.85
CA GLU A 25 -1.10 4.05 5.79
C GLU A 25 -0.39 3.31 6.93
N VAL A 26 0.67 3.93 7.47
CA VAL A 26 1.42 3.43 8.62
C VAL A 26 1.49 4.53 9.68
N SER A 27 1.16 4.17 10.92
CA SER A 27 1.25 5.06 12.08
C SER A 27 2.57 4.86 12.82
N ARG A 28 3.25 5.94 13.18
CA ARG A 28 4.49 5.90 13.96
C ARG A 28 4.44 6.87 15.13
N THR A 29 4.97 6.44 16.28
CA THR A 29 5.11 7.32 17.44
C THR A 29 6.16 8.38 17.18
N VAL A 30 5.77 9.65 17.30
CA VAL A 30 6.67 10.79 17.22
C VAL A 30 7.37 10.94 18.56
N ARG A 31 8.70 11.04 18.51
CA ARG A 31 9.56 11.22 19.67
C ARG A 31 10.39 12.48 19.50
N VAL A 32 10.49 13.31 20.55
CA VAL A 32 11.19 14.60 20.50
C VAL A 32 12.26 14.74 21.58
N GLY A 33 13.17 15.68 21.33
CA GLY A 33 14.26 16.03 22.23
C GLY A 33 15.33 14.93 22.35
N ARG A 34 16.41 15.24 23.08
CA ARG A 34 17.56 14.32 23.23
C ARG A 34 17.20 12.97 23.87
N LYS A 35 16.16 12.94 24.72
CA LYS A 35 15.68 11.72 25.40
C LYS A 35 14.58 10.97 24.64
N GLN A 36 14.26 11.37 23.40
CA GLN A 36 13.24 10.75 22.56
C GLN A 36 11.90 10.55 23.28
N ARG A 37 11.36 11.60 23.90
CA ARG A 37 10.09 11.49 24.63
C ARG A 37 8.92 11.35 23.65
N PRO A 38 8.02 10.37 23.84
CA PRO A 38 6.86 10.21 22.98
C PRO A 38 5.92 11.40 23.18
N VAL A 39 5.45 11.99 22.08
CA VAL A 39 4.55 13.15 22.10
C VAL A 39 3.27 12.95 21.30
N GLY A 40 3.14 11.85 20.57
CA GLY A 40 1.94 11.52 19.82
C GLY A 40 2.21 10.51 18.72
N GLN A 41 1.21 10.33 17.87
CA GLN A 41 1.27 9.48 16.68
C GLN A 41 1.26 10.36 15.43
N GLN A 42 2.02 9.97 14.43
CA GLN A 42 1.95 10.52 13.09
C GLN A 42 1.59 9.40 12.13
N THR A 43 0.54 9.61 11.35
CA THR A 43 0.16 8.75 10.25
C THR A 43 0.84 9.24 8.99
N GLY A 44 1.39 8.33 8.21
CA GLY A 44 1.97 8.60 6.91
C GLY A 44 1.59 7.54 5.90
N ILE A 45 1.78 7.86 4.62
CA ILE A 45 1.53 6.94 3.53
C ILE A 45 2.44 5.72 3.61
N CYS A 46 1.90 4.54 3.35
CA CYS A 46 2.69 3.32 3.29
C CYS A 46 3.56 3.36 2.03
N LEU A 47 4.87 3.46 2.22
CA LEU A 47 5.82 3.58 1.11
C LEU A 47 5.96 2.29 0.29
N ASN A 48 5.55 1.14 0.84
CA ASN A 48 5.60 -0.12 0.11
C ASN A 48 4.52 -0.22 -0.97
N CYS A 49 3.31 0.30 -0.71
CA CYS A 49 2.21 0.31 -1.68
C CYS A 49 1.84 1.71 -2.17
N LEU A 50 2.65 2.72 -1.83
CA LEU A 50 2.43 4.13 -2.16
C LEU A 50 1.02 4.62 -1.82
N GLY A 51 0.45 4.13 -0.72
CA GLY A 51 -0.89 4.50 -0.29
C GLY A 51 -2.05 3.71 -0.91
N ALA A 52 -1.78 2.79 -1.84
CA ALA A 52 -2.83 1.99 -2.46
C ALA A 52 -3.51 1.05 -1.45
N GLY A 53 -2.73 0.48 -0.53
CA GLY A 53 -3.21 -0.58 0.37
C GLY A 53 -3.01 -1.98 -0.19
N GLU A 54 -2.97 -2.14 -1.50
CA GLU A 54 -2.69 -3.41 -2.18
C GLU A 54 -1.44 -3.34 -3.07
N LEU A 55 -0.93 -4.52 -3.42
CA LEU A 55 0.13 -4.73 -4.39
C LEU A 55 -0.35 -5.67 -5.49
N PRO A 56 0.13 -5.52 -6.75
CA PRO A 56 -0.12 -6.53 -7.78
C PRO A 56 0.41 -7.89 -7.29
N ALA A 57 -0.36 -8.94 -7.51
CA ALA A 57 -0.09 -10.26 -6.93
C ALA A 57 1.09 -10.99 -7.57
N ASP A 58 1.66 -10.46 -8.67
CA ASP A 58 2.59 -11.17 -9.53
C ASP A 58 3.58 -10.18 -10.17
N ASP A 59 4.83 -10.16 -9.67
CA ASP A 59 6.10 -9.78 -10.33
C ASP A 59 7.22 -10.10 -9.31
N ASP A 60 7.59 -11.39 -9.20
CA ASP A 60 8.83 -11.86 -8.53
C ASP A 60 9.97 -11.91 -9.56
#